data_AF-A0A261KRC8-F1
#
_entry.id   AF-A0A261KRC8-F1
#
_cell.length_a   1.000
_cell.length_b   1.000
_cell.length_c   1.000
_cell.angle_alpha   90.00
_cell.angle_beta   90.00
_cell.angle_gamma   90.00
#
_symmetry.space_group_name_H-M   'P 1'
#
loop_
_entity.id
_entity.type
_entity.pdbx_description
1 polymer ?
#
loop_
_entity_poly.entity_id
_entity_poly.type
_entity_poly.pdbx_seq_one_letter_code
_entity_poly.pdbx_strand_id
1 'polypeptide(L)'
;MSKSKSKSKYRVSNWSEYDASLRQRGSLTFWLNQEVIEQWLNQEKTGRKGASNTYSNVAIELMATLQSLFGLAGRQTEGFVASILALMGVDLLVPDHST
;
A
#
# COMPACT_ATOMS: atom_id res chain seq x y z
N MET A 1 2.49 53.92 33.45
CA MET A 1 1.69 52.70 33.65
C MET A 1 1.48 52.03 32.29
N SER A 2 2.15 50.93 31.99
CA SER A 2 1.95 50.21 30.72
C SER A 2 0.77 49.24 30.86
N LYS A 3 -0.17 49.27 29.90
CA LYS A 3 -1.30 48.34 29.85
C LYS A 3 -0.79 46.97 29.38
N SER A 4 -0.91 45.96 30.24
CA SER A 4 -0.73 44.55 29.86
C SER A 4 -1.82 44.17 28.85
N LYS A 5 -1.41 43.70 27.65
CA LYS A 5 -2.33 43.13 26.64
C LYS A 5 -2.89 41.81 27.19
N SER A 6 -4.19 41.77 27.48
CA SER A 6 -4.88 40.53 27.87
C SER A 6 -4.79 39.51 26.74
N LYS A 7 -4.28 38.30 27.02
CA LYS A 7 -4.24 37.22 26.02
C LYS A 7 -5.67 36.86 25.60
N SER A 8 -5.96 36.89 24.30
CA SER A 8 -7.24 36.41 23.79
C SER A 8 -7.37 34.91 24.07
N LYS A 9 -8.45 34.49 24.71
CA LYS A 9 -8.77 33.06 24.85
C LYS A 9 -9.24 32.54 23.49
N TYR A 10 -8.34 31.89 22.75
CA TYR A 10 -8.69 31.19 21.52
C TYR A 10 -9.38 29.86 21.87
N ARG A 11 -10.59 29.64 21.37
CA ARG A 11 -11.32 28.38 21.50
C ARG A 11 -11.30 27.66 20.16
N VAL A 12 -10.64 26.51 20.10
CA VAL A 12 -10.60 25.65 18.90
C VAL A 12 -12.01 25.09 18.65
N SER A 13 -12.67 25.53 17.59
CA SER A 13 -14.02 25.08 17.23
C SER A 13 -14.05 23.96 16.19
N ASN A 14 -12.93 23.69 15.53
CA ASN A 14 -12.82 22.76 14.40
C ASN A 14 -12.19 21.40 14.77
N TRP A 15 -12.19 21.02 16.05
CA TRP A 15 -11.55 19.77 16.50
C TRP A 15 -12.05 18.53 15.74
N SER A 16 -13.36 18.47 15.48
CA SER A 16 -13.96 17.36 14.72
C SER A 16 -13.45 17.27 13.28
N GLU A 17 -13.26 18.42 12.61
CA GLU A 17 -12.75 18.46 11.24
C GLU A 17 -11.26 18.10 11.20
N TYR A 18 -10.50 18.59 12.19
CA TYR A 18 -9.09 18.25 12.34
C TYR A 18 -8.90 16.73 12.53
N ASP A 19 -9.66 16.13 13.44
CA ASP A 19 -9.61 14.69 13.69
C ASP A 19 -10.02 13.86 12.45
N ALA A 20 -11.10 14.27 11.75
CA ALA A 20 -11.48 13.63 10.49
C ALA A 20 -10.37 13.69 9.44
N SER A 21 -9.66 14.83 9.34
CA SER A 21 -8.54 14.99 8.40
C SER A 21 -7.34 14.09 8.76
N LEU A 22 -7.09 13.84 10.05
CA LEU A 22 -6.05 12.92 10.49
C LEU A 22 -6.39 11.46 10.14
N ARG A 23 -7.65 11.05 10.34
CA ARG A 23 -8.11 9.72 9.92
C ARG A 23 -8.01 9.54 8.41
N GLN A 24 -8.44 10.54 7.64
CA GLN A 24 -8.35 10.50 6.18
C GLN A 24 -6.91 10.39 5.70
N ARG A 25 -5.95 11.02 6.39
CA ARG A 25 -4.52 10.92 6.06
C ARG A 25 -3.97 9.50 6.24
N GLY A 26 -4.49 8.75 7.19
CA GLY A 26 -4.13 7.34 7.39
C GLY A 26 -4.93 6.36 6.51
N SER A 27 -5.94 6.84 5.78
CA SER A 27 -6.74 6.00 4.90
C SER A 27 -5.94 5.58 3.68
N LEU A 28 -5.88 4.28 3.41
CA LEU A 28 -5.22 3.72 2.23
C LEU A 28 -6.27 3.38 1.17
N THR A 29 -5.99 3.73 -0.09
CA THR A 29 -6.81 3.35 -1.24
C THR A 29 -5.91 2.69 -2.27
N PHE A 30 -6.28 1.50 -2.73
CA PHE A 30 -5.51 0.73 -3.71
C PHE A 30 -6.20 0.76 -5.07
N TRP A 31 -5.41 1.00 -6.10
CA TRP A 31 -5.82 0.91 -7.50
C TRP A 31 -4.79 0.05 -8.22
N LEU A 32 -5.25 -1.00 -8.89
CA LEU A 32 -4.43 -1.81 -9.79
C LEU A 32 -4.94 -1.61 -11.21
N ASN A 33 -4.02 -1.33 -12.12
CA ASN A 33 -4.33 -1.30 -13.54
C ASN A 33 -4.69 -2.73 -14.00
N GLN A 34 -5.69 -2.86 -14.86
CA GLN A 34 -6.12 -4.13 -15.42
C GLN A 34 -4.98 -4.85 -16.15
N GLU A 35 -4.11 -4.11 -16.83
CA GLU A 35 -2.94 -4.67 -17.52
C GLU A 35 -1.98 -5.38 -16.54
N VAL A 36 -1.88 -4.91 -15.28
CA VAL A 36 -1.05 -5.56 -14.26
C VAL A 36 -1.66 -6.90 -13.83
N ILE A 37 -2.98 -6.97 -13.75
CA ILE A 37 -3.71 -8.22 -13.45
C ILE A 37 -3.47 -9.23 -14.58
N GLU A 38 -3.57 -8.77 -15.83
CA GLU A 38 -3.37 -9.62 -17.03
C GLU A 38 -1.92 -10.10 -17.19
N GLN A 39 -0.95 -9.28 -16.79
CA GLN A 39 0.48 -9.59 -16.86
C GLN A 39 1.03 -10.19 -15.56
N TRP A 40 0.17 -10.53 -14.60
CA TRP A 40 0.61 -10.96 -13.26
C TRP A 40 1.43 -12.25 -13.30
N LEU A 41 1.03 -13.20 -14.16
CA LEU A 41 1.71 -14.45 -14.40
C LEU A 41 2.53 -14.39 -15.69
N ASN A 42 3.67 -15.08 -15.71
CA ASN A 42 4.47 -15.21 -16.91
C ASN A 42 3.72 -16.02 -17.98
N GLN A 43 3.55 -15.43 -19.16
CA GLN A 43 3.01 -16.13 -20.32
C GLN A 43 4.06 -17.03 -20.98
N GLU A 44 5.34 -16.66 -20.90
CA GLU A 44 6.45 -17.43 -21.44
C GLU A 44 7.57 -17.57 -20.40
N LYS A 45 8.20 -18.75 -20.36
CA LYS A 45 9.33 -19.01 -19.46
C LYS A 45 10.60 -18.43 -20.07
N THR A 46 11.13 -17.39 -19.47
CA THR A 46 12.36 -16.73 -19.95
C THR A 46 13.62 -17.60 -19.80
N GLY A 47 13.63 -18.56 -18.85
CA GLY A 47 14.77 -19.45 -18.59
C GLY A 47 16.03 -18.75 -18.07
N ARG A 48 15.94 -17.44 -17.76
CA ARG A 48 17.07 -16.67 -17.24
C ARG A 48 17.36 -17.05 -15.80
N LYS A 49 18.64 -17.16 -15.44
CA LYS A 49 19.06 -17.47 -14.08
C LYS A 49 18.54 -16.42 -13.11
N GLY A 50 17.81 -16.85 -12.08
CA GLY A 50 17.24 -15.99 -11.04
C GLY A 50 15.90 -15.33 -11.39
N ALA A 51 15.37 -15.53 -12.59
CA ALA A 51 14.01 -15.07 -12.91
C ALA A 51 12.97 -16.07 -12.39
N SER A 52 11.86 -15.56 -11.86
CA SER A 52 10.71 -16.40 -11.52
C SER A 52 10.17 -17.07 -12.79
N ASN A 53 9.83 -18.36 -12.69
CA ASN A 53 9.20 -19.09 -13.79
C ASN A 53 7.68 -18.89 -13.84
N THR A 54 7.09 -18.36 -12.77
CA THR A 54 5.62 -18.28 -12.59
C THR A 54 5.14 -16.85 -12.61
N TYR A 55 5.81 -15.96 -11.89
CA TYR A 55 5.38 -14.57 -11.71
C TYR A 55 6.17 -13.62 -12.58
N SER A 56 5.49 -12.60 -13.10
CA SER A 56 6.14 -11.57 -13.90
C SER A 56 7.00 -10.64 -13.06
N ASN A 57 7.92 -9.94 -13.72
CA ASN A 57 8.71 -8.89 -13.07
C ASN A 57 7.81 -7.82 -12.45
N VAL A 58 6.65 -7.52 -13.07
CA VAL A 58 5.69 -6.54 -12.55
C VAL A 58 5.10 -7.01 -11.21
N ALA A 59 4.73 -8.29 -11.09
CA ALA A 59 4.23 -8.84 -9.83
C ALA A 59 5.30 -8.80 -8.72
N ILE A 60 6.54 -9.19 -9.05
CA ILE A 60 7.66 -9.15 -8.09
C ILE A 60 8.02 -7.73 -7.68
N GLU A 61 8.05 -6.79 -8.63
CA GLU A 61 8.33 -5.38 -8.36
C GLU A 61 7.25 -4.75 -7.48
N LEU A 62 5.97 -5.05 -7.71
CA LEU A 62 4.89 -4.59 -6.85
C LEU A 62 5.03 -5.13 -5.42
N MET A 63 5.31 -6.43 -5.27
CA MET A 63 5.55 -7.05 -3.96
C MET A 63 6.70 -6.36 -3.23
N ALA A 64 7.85 -6.19 -3.89
CA ALA A 64 9.02 -5.51 -3.33
C ALA A 64 8.74 -4.04 -2.97
N THR A 65 7.95 -3.35 -3.80
CA THR A 65 7.54 -1.96 -3.55
C THR A 65 6.69 -1.84 -2.31
N LEU A 66 5.66 -2.68 -2.18
CA LEU A 66 4.78 -2.69 -0.99
C LEU A 66 5.55 -3.10 0.26
N GLN A 67 6.45 -4.08 0.14
CA GLN A 67 7.33 -4.49 1.22
C GLN A 67 8.18 -3.32 1.74
N SER A 68 8.83 -2.59 0.83
CA SER A 68 9.71 -1.47 1.15
C SER A 68 8.92 -0.27 1.70
N LEU A 69 7.81 0.09 1.04
CA LEU A 69 6.99 1.24 1.39
C LEU A 69 6.38 1.13 2.79
N PHE A 70 5.91 -0.07 3.15
CA PHE A 70 5.27 -0.33 4.45
C PHE A 70 6.21 -0.96 5.48
N GLY A 71 7.47 -1.23 5.13
CA GLY A 71 8.46 -1.86 6.01
C GLY A 71 8.05 -3.27 6.46
N LEU A 72 7.42 -4.04 5.59
CA LEU A 72 6.90 -5.38 5.90
C LEU A 72 7.99 -6.46 5.76
N ALA A 73 7.89 -7.54 6.54
CA ALA A 73 8.64 -8.77 6.25
C ALA A 73 7.98 -9.53 5.09
N GLY A 74 8.73 -10.37 4.36
CA GLY A 74 8.22 -11.07 3.15
C GLY A 74 6.90 -11.81 3.36
N ARG A 75 6.75 -12.56 4.47
CA ARG A 75 5.49 -13.25 4.81
C ARG A 75 4.34 -12.30 5.14
N GLN A 76 4.64 -11.12 5.69
CA GLN A 76 3.63 -10.09 5.93
C GLN A 76 3.19 -9.44 4.61
N THR A 77 4.13 -9.21 3.70
CA THR A 77 3.82 -8.70 2.35
C THR A 77 2.90 -9.67 1.59
N GLU A 78 3.20 -10.98 1.65
CA GLU A 78 2.36 -12.04 1.07
C GLU A 78 0.90 -11.94 1.55
N GLY A 79 0.68 -11.95 2.86
CA GLY A 79 -0.67 -11.82 3.43
C GLY A 79 -1.34 -10.46 3.16
N PHE A 80 -0.55 -9.38 3.12
CA PHE A 80 -1.04 -8.03 2.84
C PHE A 80 -1.56 -7.92 1.40
N VAL A 81 -0.78 -8.38 0.42
CA VAL A 81 -1.16 -8.36 -0.99
C VAL A 81 -2.34 -9.30 -1.25
N ALA A 82 -2.34 -10.50 -0.65
CA ALA A 82 -3.49 -11.41 -0.74
C ALA A 82 -4.79 -10.76 -0.23
N SER A 83 -4.71 -10.00 0.87
CA SER A 83 -5.85 -9.27 1.42
C SER A 83 -6.34 -8.15 0.50
N ILE A 84 -5.43 -7.41 -0.14
CA ILE A 84 -5.79 -6.38 -1.12
C ILE A 84 -6.52 -6.99 -2.31
N LEU A 85 -5.98 -8.07 -2.90
CA LEU A 85 -6.59 -8.73 -4.05
C LEU A 85 -7.98 -9.28 -3.72
N ALA A 86 -8.14 -9.88 -2.52
CA ALA A 86 -9.44 -10.33 -2.04
C ALA A 86 -10.45 -9.18 -1.88
N LEU A 87 -10.03 -8.03 -1.33
CA LEU A 87 -10.88 -6.83 -1.23
C LEU A 87 -11.25 -6.26 -2.60
N MET A 88 -10.40 -6.44 -3.60
CA MET A 88 -10.66 -6.05 -4.98
C MET A 88 -11.50 -7.07 -5.76
N GLY A 89 -11.79 -8.25 -5.18
CA GLY A 89 -12.50 -9.32 -5.86
C GLY A 89 -11.69 -9.97 -7.00
N VAL A 90 -10.37 -9.89 -6.93
CA VAL A 90 -9.44 -10.41 -7.94
C VAL A 90 -8.87 -11.74 -7.47
N ASP A 91 -9.07 -12.80 -8.25
CA ASP A 91 -8.56 -14.15 -7.97
C ASP A 91 -7.19 -14.35 -8.63
N LEU A 92 -6.13 -13.87 -7.97
CA LEU A 92 -4.75 -14.02 -8.40
C LEU A 92 -3.90 -14.67 -7.30
N LEU A 93 -3.00 -15.56 -7.69
CA LEU A 93 -1.99 -16.12 -6.81
C LEU A 93 -0.95 -15.05 -6.43
N VAL A 94 -0.45 -15.09 -5.20
CA VAL A 94 0.54 -14.13 -4.70
C VAL A 94 1.92 -14.79 -4.60
N PRO A 95 3.01 -14.13 -5.04
CA PRO A 95 4.37 -14.60 -4.80
C PRO A 95 4.61 -14.82 -3.30
N ASP A 96 5.15 -15.98 -2.94
CA ASP A 96 5.53 -16.25 -1.55
C ASP A 96 6.92 -15.68 -1.25
N HIS A 97 7.27 -15.65 0.04
CA HIS A 97 8.58 -15.15 0.50
C HIS A 97 9.80 -15.96 0.03
N SER A 98 9.61 -17.09 -0.67
CA SER A 98 10.67 -17.93 -1.21
C SER A 98 10.78 -17.88 -2.74
N THR A 99 9.88 -17.14 -3.39
CA THR A 99 9.79 -16.98 -4.84
C THR A 99 10.92 -16.12 -5.40
#